data_AF-A0A0N1F060-F1
#
_entry.id   AF-A0A0N1F060-F1
#
_cell.length_a   1.000
_cell.length_b   1.000
_cell.length_c   1.000
_cell.angle_alpha   90.00
_cell.angle_beta   90.00
_cell.angle_gamma   90.00
#
_symmetry.space_group_name_H-M   'P 1'
#
loop_
_entity.id
_entity.type
_entity.pdbx_description
1 polymer ?
#
loop_
_entity_poly.entity_id
_entity_poly.type
_entity_poly.pdbx_seq_one_letter_code
_entity_poly.pdbx_strand_id
1 'polypeptide(L)'
;MGLQGVLFAAAGLLPFLVASTEIAQAHPSGLRLGAQEITQAVHGKLCTTPGGARFAFGADGHFAYDGLWQTTGSYVVADNSIVVTFDSGLRRAFAMSVRDGVLYMEQTRVSCANGG
;
A
#
# COMPACT_ATOMS: atom_id res chain seq x y z
N MET A 1 3.41 -35.01 70.73
CA MET A 1 2.44 -35.42 69.70
C MET A 1 1.66 -34.18 69.28
N GLY A 2 1.64 -33.84 67.98
CA GLY A 2 0.85 -32.73 67.44
C GLY A 2 1.54 -31.93 66.33
N LEU A 3 1.47 -32.43 65.09
CA LEU A 3 1.71 -31.70 63.83
C LEU A 3 0.60 -30.64 63.64
N GLN A 4 0.94 -29.38 63.36
CA GLN A 4 0.20 -28.41 62.49
C GLN A 4 1.22 -27.29 62.14
N GLY A 5 1.63 -26.97 60.91
CA GLY A 5 0.99 -27.11 59.60
C GLY A 5 0.24 -25.84 59.25
N VAL A 6 0.91 -24.75 58.83
CA VAL A 6 0.23 -23.59 58.22
C VAL A 6 1.06 -23.03 57.06
N LEU A 7 0.36 -22.98 55.93
CA LEU A 7 0.76 -22.63 54.58
C LEU A 7 1.27 -21.18 54.44
N PHE A 8 2.31 -21.00 53.65
CA PHE A 8 2.66 -19.69 53.08
C PHE A 8 1.74 -19.39 51.90
N ALA A 9 0.87 -18.39 52.06
CA ALA A 9 0.10 -17.78 51.00
C ALA A 9 1.05 -16.98 50.08
N ALA A 10 1.26 -17.46 48.85
CA ALA A 10 1.90 -16.66 47.80
C ALA A 10 0.82 -15.83 47.10
N ALA A 11 0.64 -14.60 47.58
CA ALA A 11 -0.17 -13.59 46.92
C ALA A 11 0.66 -12.88 45.84
N GLY A 12 0.19 -12.97 44.59
CA GLY A 12 0.15 -11.87 43.62
C GLY A 12 1.47 -11.31 43.08
N LEU A 13 1.63 -11.41 41.76
CA LEU A 13 1.67 -10.26 40.84
C LEU A 13 1.91 -10.75 39.41
N LEU A 14 0.84 -10.78 38.61
CA LEU A 14 0.91 -10.96 37.17
C LEU A 14 1.53 -9.69 36.57
N PRO A 15 2.64 -9.75 35.83
CA PRO A 15 3.12 -8.60 35.07
C PRO A 15 2.13 -8.34 33.93
N PHE A 16 1.42 -7.21 34.00
CA PHE A 16 0.67 -6.64 32.89
C PHE A 16 1.65 -6.38 31.73
N LEU A 17 1.63 -7.26 30.73
CA LEU A 17 2.23 -6.98 29.42
C LEU A 17 1.43 -5.84 28.79
N VAL A 18 1.93 -4.61 28.96
CA VAL A 18 1.48 -3.47 28.17
C VAL A 18 2.01 -3.70 26.75
N ALA A 19 1.24 -4.42 25.95
CA ALA A 19 1.44 -4.47 24.51
C ALA A 19 1.13 -3.07 23.99
N SER A 20 2.18 -2.30 23.67
CA SER A 20 2.07 -1.06 22.92
C SER A 20 1.49 -1.41 21.54
N THR A 21 0.17 -1.38 21.41
CA THR A 21 -0.48 -1.32 20.11
C THR A 21 -0.17 0.06 19.54
N GLU A 22 0.96 0.16 18.84
CA GLU A 22 1.18 1.28 17.93
C GLU A 22 -0.01 1.29 16.98
N ILE A 23 -0.91 2.24 17.19
CA ILE A 23 -1.98 2.54 16.25
C ILE A 23 -1.24 2.90 14.98
N ALA A 24 -1.24 1.99 14.00
CA ALA A 24 -0.75 2.28 12.66
C ALA A 24 -1.49 3.54 12.20
N GLN A 25 -0.81 4.68 12.29
CA GLN A 25 -1.42 5.96 11.95
C GLN A 25 -1.77 5.85 10.47
N ALA A 26 -3.06 5.76 10.18
CA ALA A 26 -3.57 5.86 8.83
C ALA A 26 -3.11 7.24 8.33
N HIS A 27 -2.06 7.25 7.51
CA HIS A 27 -1.46 8.47 7.01
C HIS A 27 -2.57 9.30 6.35
N PRO A 28 -2.59 10.64 6.56
CA PRO A 28 -3.66 11.50 6.08
C PRO A 28 -3.94 11.21 4.61
N SER A 29 -5.21 11.02 4.27
CA SER A 29 -5.65 10.80 2.90
C SER A 29 -5.17 12.00 2.08
N GLY A 30 -4.19 11.79 1.20
CA GLY A 30 -3.64 12.86 0.36
C GLY A 30 -4.71 13.50 -0.51
N LEU A 31 -4.37 14.62 -1.13
CA LEU A 31 -5.23 15.23 -2.15
C LEU A 31 -5.46 14.19 -3.25
N ARG A 32 -6.73 13.87 -3.52
CA ARG A 32 -7.08 12.98 -4.61
C ARG A 32 -6.88 13.71 -5.93
N LEU A 33 -6.35 12.99 -6.92
CA LEU A 33 -6.06 13.54 -8.24
C LEU A 33 -7.25 13.32 -9.18
N GLY A 34 -7.56 14.31 -10.00
CA GLY A 34 -8.47 14.15 -11.13
C GLY A 34 -7.86 13.28 -12.23
N ALA A 35 -8.71 12.76 -13.12
CA ALA A 35 -8.26 11.87 -14.21
C ALA A 35 -7.13 12.50 -15.06
N GLN A 36 -7.22 13.79 -15.40
CA GLN A 36 -6.20 14.46 -16.22
C GLN A 36 -4.83 14.53 -15.53
N GLU A 37 -4.80 14.81 -14.22
CA GLU A 37 -3.56 14.88 -13.42
C GLU A 37 -2.93 13.48 -13.30
N ILE A 38 -3.75 12.45 -13.11
CA ILE A 38 -3.28 11.05 -13.09
C ILE A 38 -2.69 10.69 -14.46
N THR A 39 -3.38 11.00 -15.56
CA THR A 39 -2.87 10.73 -16.92
C THR A 39 -1.52 11.41 -17.14
N GLN A 40 -1.36 12.67 -16.77
CA GLN A 40 -0.07 13.36 -16.86
C GLN A 40 1.02 12.71 -16.00
N ALA A 41 0.64 12.17 -14.84
CA ALA A 41 1.57 11.53 -13.92
C ALA A 41 2.08 10.16 -14.41
N VAL A 42 1.26 9.38 -15.11
CA VAL A 42 1.56 7.95 -15.40
C VAL A 42 1.58 7.56 -16.87
N HIS A 43 0.89 8.26 -17.78
CA HIS A 43 0.77 7.80 -19.17
C HIS A 43 2.11 7.80 -19.91
N GLY A 44 2.47 6.65 -20.50
CA GLY A 44 3.76 6.43 -21.17
C GLY A 44 4.95 6.33 -20.22
N LYS A 45 4.71 6.05 -18.93
CA LYS A 45 5.73 6.11 -17.88
C LYS A 45 5.89 4.80 -17.13
N LEU A 46 7.09 4.65 -16.58
CA LEU A 46 7.44 3.60 -15.64
C LEU A 46 7.49 4.17 -14.23
N CYS A 47 6.56 3.74 -13.38
CA CYS A 47 6.45 4.13 -11.99
C CYS A 47 7.12 3.08 -11.08
N THR A 48 8.08 3.52 -10.27
CA THR A 48 8.85 2.64 -9.38
C THR A 48 8.58 2.98 -7.91
N THR A 49 8.34 1.96 -7.10
CA THR A 49 8.21 2.09 -5.65
C THR A 49 9.59 2.07 -4.97
N PRO A 50 9.72 2.59 -3.73
CA PRO A 50 10.96 2.46 -2.96
C PRO A 50 11.40 1.01 -2.75
N GLY A 51 10.46 0.07 -2.72
CA GLY A 51 10.75 -1.36 -2.61
C GLY A 51 11.17 -2.04 -3.92
N GLY A 52 11.35 -1.27 -5.01
CA GLY A 52 11.84 -1.78 -6.29
C GLY A 52 10.77 -2.35 -7.23
N ALA A 53 9.51 -2.46 -6.80
CA ALA A 53 8.41 -2.85 -7.69
C ALA A 53 8.13 -1.77 -8.74
N ARG A 54 7.91 -2.19 -9.99
CA ARG A 54 7.79 -1.34 -11.17
C ARG A 54 6.42 -1.55 -11.81
N PHE A 55 5.79 -0.44 -12.22
CA PHE A 55 4.50 -0.39 -12.89
C PHE A 55 4.69 0.38 -14.19
N ALA A 56 4.63 -0.30 -15.33
CA ALA A 56 4.68 0.31 -16.64
C ALA A 56 3.25 0.62 -17.11
N PHE A 57 3.00 1.87 -17.45
CA PHE A 57 1.74 2.35 -18.01
C PHE A 57 2.02 2.85 -19.43
N GLY A 58 1.90 1.96 -20.40
CA GLY A 58 2.24 2.21 -21.81
C GLY A 58 1.35 3.29 -22.42
N ALA A 59 1.89 4.04 -23.39
CA ALA A 59 1.13 5.08 -24.09
C ALA A 59 -0.04 4.52 -24.93
N ASP A 60 -0.05 3.22 -25.19
CA ASP A 60 -1.09 2.47 -25.89
C ASP A 60 -2.19 1.93 -24.97
N GLY A 61 -2.08 2.16 -23.65
CA GLY A 61 -3.01 1.63 -22.66
C GLY A 61 -2.64 0.24 -22.13
N HIS A 62 -1.49 -0.31 -22.52
CA HIS A 62 -0.96 -1.54 -21.94
C HIS A 62 -0.42 -1.31 -20.52
N PHE A 63 -0.58 -2.30 -19.65
CA PHE A 63 -0.08 -2.30 -18.29
C PHE A 63 0.86 -3.49 -18.06
N ALA A 64 1.99 -3.24 -17.40
CA ALA A 64 2.84 -4.29 -16.86
C ALA A 64 3.24 -3.99 -15.43
N TYR A 65 3.29 -5.02 -14.59
CA TYR A 65 3.82 -4.97 -13.24
C TYR A 65 4.96 -5.97 -13.10
N ASP A 66 6.08 -5.48 -12.59
CA ASP A 66 7.25 -6.26 -12.24
C ASP A 66 7.61 -6.01 -10.77
N GLY A 67 7.35 -6.99 -9.92
CA GLY A 67 7.59 -6.93 -8.48
C GLY A 67 7.75 -8.32 -7.92
N LEU A 68 7.03 -8.65 -6.84
CA LEU A 68 7.09 -9.99 -6.24
C LEU A 68 6.56 -11.09 -7.18
N TRP A 69 5.63 -10.74 -8.06
CA TRP A 69 5.17 -11.54 -9.18
C TRP A 69 5.02 -10.63 -10.40
N GLN A 70 5.18 -11.19 -11.59
CA GLN A 70 5.00 -10.45 -12.84
C GLN A 70 3.56 -10.63 -13.35
N THR A 71 2.95 -9.55 -13.84
CA THR A 71 1.63 -9.60 -14.47
C THR A 71 1.45 -8.47 -15.48
N THR A 72 0.62 -8.71 -16.49
CA THR A 72 0.33 -7.81 -17.60
C THR A 72 -1.17 -7.62 -17.78
N GLY A 73 -1.55 -6.62 -18.58
CA GLY A 73 -2.93 -6.33 -18.90
C GLY A 73 -3.10 -5.00 -19.61
N SER A 74 -4.26 -4.39 -19.41
CA SER A 74 -4.57 -3.03 -19.85
C SER A 74 -4.90 -2.14 -18.66
N TYR A 75 -4.79 -0.84 -18.84
CA TYR A 75 -5.24 0.13 -17.85
C TYR A 75 -6.07 1.25 -18.47
N VAL A 76 -6.93 1.82 -17.63
CA VAL A 76 -7.61 3.08 -17.91
C VAL A 76 -7.47 3.99 -16.70
N VAL A 77 -7.44 5.29 -16.95
CA VAL A 77 -7.44 6.30 -15.88
C VAL A 77 -8.88 6.72 -15.62
N ALA A 78 -9.26 6.72 -14.34
CA ALA A 78 -10.54 7.21 -13.85
C ALA A 78 -10.31 8.30 -12.80
N ASP A 79 -11.37 8.96 -12.34
CA ASP A 79 -11.23 9.91 -11.24
C ASP A 79 -10.65 9.23 -10.00
N ASN A 80 -9.60 9.84 -9.44
CA ASN A 80 -8.88 9.41 -8.25
C ASN A 80 -8.24 8.02 -8.34
N SER A 81 -8.21 7.36 -9.50
CA SER A 81 -7.70 5.99 -9.59
C SER A 81 -7.22 5.57 -10.99
N ILE A 82 -6.40 4.53 -11.01
CA ILE A 82 -6.05 3.77 -12.22
C ILE A 82 -6.73 2.42 -12.11
N VAL A 83 -7.51 2.04 -13.12
CA VAL A 83 -8.16 0.74 -13.18
C VAL A 83 -7.38 -0.15 -14.12
N VAL A 84 -6.78 -1.21 -13.57
CA VAL A 84 -6.07 -2.25 -14.33
C VAL A 84 -7.01 -3.42 -14.56
N THR A 85 -7.05 -3.90 -15.80
CA THR A 85 -7.65 -5.19 -16.17
C THR A 85 -6.52 -6.12 -16.55
N PHE A 86 -6.21 -7.08 -15.68
CA PHE A 86 -5.18 -8.09 -15.92
C PHE A 86 -5.59 -9.03 -17.05
N ASP A 87 -4.63 -9.69 -17.70
CA ASP A 87 -4.90 -10.68 -18.75
C ASP A 87 -5.76 -11.87 -18.27
N SER A 88 -5.80 -12.11 -16.96
CA SER A 88 -6.72 -13.07 -16.34
C SER A 88 -8.19 -12.63 -16.37
N GLY A 89 -8.48 -11.39 -16.79
CA GLY A 89 -9.79 -10.75 -16.76
C GLY A 89 -10.13 -10.09 -15.42
N LEU A 90 -9.29 -10.28 -14.38
CA LEU A 90 -9.49 -9.62 -13.09
C LEU A 90 -9.27 -8.12 -13.19
N ARG A 91 -10.12 -7.34 -12.51
CA ARG A 91 -10.04 -5.89 -12.48
C ARG A 91 -9.66 -5.40 -11.09
N ARG A 92 -8.75 -4.43 -11.02
CA ARG A 92 -8.34 -3.78 -9.78
C ARG A 92 -8.19 -2.28 -9.98
N ALA A 93 -8.76 -1.51 -9.08
CA ALA A 93 -8.51 -0.07 -8.99
C ALA A 93 -7.37 0.20 -8.02
N PHE A 94 -6.50 1.14 -8.40
CA PHE A 94 -5.45 1.71 -7.57
C PHE A 94 -5.75 3.18 -7.33
N ALA A 95 -6.02 3.57 -6.09
CA ALA A 95 -6.23 4.96 -5.71
C ALA A 95 -4.96 5.79 -5.94
N MET A 96 -5.11 6.98 -6.50
CA MET A 96 -4.01 7.92 -6.74
C MET A 96 -4.19 9.15 -5.88
N SER A 97 -3.11 9.57 -5.22
CA SER A 97 -3.11 10.79 -4.40
C SER A 97 -1.75 11.48 -4.43
N VAL A 98 -1.75 12.77 -4.09
CA VAL A 98 -0.52 13.53 -3.82
C VAL A 98 -0.50 13.96 -2.36
N ARG A 99 0.66 13.83 -1.73
CA ARG A 99 0.93 14.29 -0.36
C ARG A 99 2.24 15.05 -0.40
N ASP A 100 2.22 16.34 -0.05
CA ASP A 100 3.42 17.19 -0.05
C ASP A 100 4.21 17.16 -1.38
N GLY A 101 3.49 17.15 -2.51
CA GLY A 101 4.08 17.09 -3.86
C GLY A 101 4.60 15.72 -4.28
N VAL A 102 4.48 14.71 -3.42
CA VAL A 102 4.89 13.33 -3.69
C VAL A 102 3.69 12.51 -4.17
N LEU A 103 3.88 11.75 -5.25
CA LEU A 103 2.84 10.88 -5.81
C LEU A 103 2.75 9.56 -5.04
N TYR A 104 1.53 9.17 -4.71
CA TYR A 104 1.20 7.92 -4.06
C TYR A 104 0.19 7.14 -4.89
N MET A 105 0.46 5.86 -5.03
CA MET A 105 -0.49 4.85 -5.48
C MET A 105 -0.87 4.00 -4.27
N GLU A 106 -2.16 3.98 -3.94
CA GLU A 106 -2.68 3.52 -2.66
C GLU A 106 -2.02 4.27 -1.49
N GLN A 107 -1.18 3.58 -0.72
CA GLN A 107 -0.40 4.13 0.40
C GLN A 107 1.10 4.13 0.09
N THR A 108 1.49 3.75 -1.12
CA THR A 108 2.88 3.56 -1.51
C THR A 108 3.35 4.72 -2.37
N ARG A 109 4.44 5.38 -1.97
CA ARG A 109 5.10 6.38 -2.81
C ARG A 109 5.52 5.75 -4.13
N VAL A 110 5.33 6.46 -5.23
CA VAL A 110 5.83 6.06 -6.55
C VAL A 110 6.56 7.22 -7.22
N SER A 111 7.63 6.89 -7.94
CA SER A 111 8.35 7.83 -8.79
C SER A 111 8.21 7.39 -10.24
N CYS A 112 7.64 8.24 -11.10
CA CYS A 112 7.36 7.92 -12.50
C CYS A 112 8.28 8.67 -13.44
N ALA A 113 8.89 7.97 -14.40
CA ALA A 113 9.76 8.53 -15.43
C ALA A 113 9.36 8.00 -16.81
N ASN A 114 9.72 8.72 -17.87
CA ASN A 114 9.47 8.28 -19.25
C ASN A 114 10.22 6.95 -19.51
N GLY A 115 9.55 5.98 -20.13
CA GLY A 115 10.11 4.65 -20.42
C GLY A 115 9.22 3.48 -20.01
N GLY A 116 7.90 3.69 -20.00
CA GLY A 116 6.89 2.64 -19.84
C GLY A 116 6.49 2.02 -21.17
#